data_AF-A0ABC8Y6A9-F1
#
_entry.id   AF-A0ABC8Y6A9-F1
#
_cell.length_a   1.000
_cell.length_b   1.000
_cell.length_c   1.000
_cell.angle_alpha   90.00
_cell.angle_beta   90.00
_cell.angle_gamma   90.00
#
_symmetry.space_group_name_H-M   'P 1'
#
loop_
_entity.id
_entity.type
_entity.pdbx_description
1 polymer ?
#
loop_
_entity_poly.entity_id
_entity_poly.type
_entity_poly.pdbx_seq_one_letter_code
_entity_poly.pdbx_strand_id
1 'polypeptide(L)'
;MSTEHEDNPVASEAAHATVVSGATKKNRSRARKMAGKQPHDPFASNYGEVPFKKVLAGTCTEAGDLGEAAAGRSVVFYGTVLAIRPVSRMMAVVVLRHYPRTVRCVVAAGAFEGITTRMVRFATTLARRTIVIVHGVVSLPQCPTNSSTQQVEIQVKKLHSVSFSDLSYPIKLEDAAQNNEGSREAVQECLVCRIRD
;
A
#
# COMPACT_ATOMS: atom_id res chain seq x y z
N MET A 1 71.06 15.81 56.78
CA MET A 1 71.04 17.17 57.34
C MET A 1 69.76 17.81 56.84
N SER A 2 68.87 18.15 57.77
CA SER A 2 67.71 19.06 57.68
C SER A 2 66.64 18.70 56.64
N THR A 3 65.49 18.17 57.10
CA THR A 3 64.17 18.87 57.23
C THR A 3 63.41 18.82 55.87
N GLU A 4 62.10 18.61 55.68
CA GLU A 4 60.81 19.01 56.30
C GLU A 4 59.74 18.04 55.70
N HIS A 5 58.72 17.55 56.42
CA HIS A 5 57.36 18.12 56.56
C HIS A 5 56.76 18.61 55.22
N GLU A 6 55.52 18.36 54.81
CA GLU A 6 54.30 17.87 55.46
C GLU A 6 53.19 17.63 54.41
N ASP A 7 52.12 16.98 54.88
CA ASP A 7 50.72 17.11 54.45
C ASP A 7 50.25 16.78 53.00
N ASN A 8 49.58 15.63 52.93
CA ASN A 8 48.25 15.45 52.30
C ASN A 8 47.28 16.53 52.88
N PRO A 9 46.22 17.06 52.21
CA PRO A 9 45.28 16.21 51.50
C PRO A 9 44.42 16.80 50.36
N VAL A 10 43.67 15.85 49.79
CA VAL A 10 42.24 15.95 49.45
C VAL A 10 41.86 16.19 47.99
N ALA A 11 41.22 15.12 47.48
CA ALA A 11 40.13 15.07 46.50
C ALA A 11 40.45 15.53 45.06
N SER A 12 40.02 14.88 44.00
CA SER A 12 39.02 13.83 43.86
C SER A 12 39.26 13.06 42.57
N GLU A 13 38.85 11.80 42.64
CA GLU A 13 38.23 11.03 41.58
C GLU A 13 39.09 10.61 40.37
N ALA A 14 39.35 9.32 40.43
CA ALA A 14 39.84 8.45 39.40
C ALA A 14 39.06 8.51 38.07
N ALA A 15 39.78 7.99 37.09
CA ALA A 15 39.29 7.13 36.02
C ALA A 15 38.88 7.80 34.70
N HIS A 16 39.93 8.06 33.92
CA HIS A 16 40.20 7.37 32.66
C HIS A 16 39.11 7.37 31.58
N ALA A 17 39.41 8.18 30.56
CA ALA A 17 39.60 7.77 29.16
C ALA A 17 38.40 7.15 28.43
N THR A 18 38.00 7.78 27.32
CA THR A 18 38.51 7.41 25.97
C THR A 18 37.96 8.36 24.89
N VAL A 19 38.84 9.23 24.41
CA VAL A 19 39.19 9.44 22.98
C VAL A 19 38.07 9.73 21.95
N VAL A 20 38.01 11.03 21.61
CA VAL A 20 38.18 11.63 20.26
C VAL A 20 37.05 11.56 19.21
N SER A 21 36.66 12.79 18.83
CA SER A 21 36.25 13.32 17.52
C SER A 21 35.04 12.77 16.78
N GLY A 22 34.03 13.62 16.71
CA GLY A 22 33.85 14.45 15.52
C GLY A 22 33.79 13.71 14.18
N ALA A 23 32.57 13.40 13.72
CA ALA A 23 32.31 13.02 12.34
C ALA A 23 31.03 13.67 11.81
N THR A 24 31.23 14.85 11.24
CA THR A 24 30.80 15.18 9.87
C THR A 24 29.32 15.02 9.50
N LYS A 25 28.62 16.15 9.63
CA LYS A 25 27.41 16.56 8.89
C LYS A 25 27.64 16.53 7.37
N LYS A 26 27.77 15.35 6.75
CA LYS A 26 27.91 15.20 5.29
C LYS A 26 27.51 13.81 4.79
N ASN A 27 26.26 13.38 5.01
CA ASN A 27 25.75 12.23 4.25
C ASN A 27 24.22 12.12 4.08
N ARG A 28 23.47 13.23 4.18
CA ARG A 28 22.01 13.22 4.01
C ARG A 28 21.50 13.54 2.59
N SER A 29 22.41 13.67 1.61
CA SER A 29 22.09 14.14 0.25
C SER A 29 22.32 13.12 -0.88
N ARG A 30 22.59 11.84 -0.56
CA ARG A 30 22.80 10.78 -1.57
C ARG A 30 21.62 9.85 -1.82
N ALA A 31 20.46 10.07 -1.21
CA ALA A 31 19.26 9.24 -1.41
C ALA A 31 18.26 9.81 -2.45
N ARG A 32 18.66 10.75 -3.32
CA ARG A 32 17.78 11.35 -4.35
C ARG A 32 18.28 11.26 -5.79
N LYS A 33 19.33 10.49 -6.08
CA LYS A 33 19.86 10.35 -7.45
C LYS A 33 20.06 8.89 -7.86
N MET A 34 18.97 8.13 -7.89
CA MET A 34 18.82 6.95 -8.78
C MET A 34 17.36 6.81 -9.23
N ALA A 35 16.77 7.89 -9.75
CA ALA A 35 15.72 7.74 -10.76
C ALA A 35 16.43 7.35 -12.06
N GLY A 36 16.97 6.13 -12.10
CA GLY A 36 17.44 5.54 -13.35
C GLY A 36 16.27 5.62 -14.32
N LYS A 37 16.50 6.21 -15.48
CA LYS A 37 15.53 6.35 -16.57
C LYS A 37 15.08 4.94 -16.95
N GLN A 38 14.06 4.44 -16.25
CA GLN A 38 13.54 3.11 -16.47
C GLN A 38 13.02 3.11 -17.91
N PRO A 39 13.32 2.07 -18.70
CA PRO A 39 12.78 1.97 -20.05
C PRO A 39 11.26 2.08 -19.98
N HIS A 40 10.69 2.88 -20.87
CA HIS A 40 9.26 3.13 -21.00
C HIS A 40 8.51 1.80 -20.94
N ASP A 41 7.66 1.62 -19.91
CA ASP A 41 6.85 0.42 -19.77
C ASP A 41 5.68 0.51 -20.76
N PRO A 42 5.60 -0.33 -21.81
CA PRO A 42 4.47 -0.31 -22.73
C PRO A 42 3.14 -0.63 -22.03
N PHE A 43 3.18 -1.21 -20.83
CA PHE A 43 2.01 -1.58 -20.05
C PHE A 43 1.79 -0.69 -18.82
N ALA A 44 2.41 0.50 -18.78
CA ALA A 44 2.21 1.47 -17.70
C ALA A 44 0.73 1.83 -17.49
N SER A 45 -0.12 1.75 -18.51
CA SER A 45 -1.56 2.01 -18.39
C SER A 45 -2.32 0.97 -17.56
N ASN A 46 -1.77 -0.23 -17.36
CA ASN A 46 -2.44 -1.32 -16.65
C ASN A 46 -2.35 -1.19 -15.12
N TYR A 47 -1.50 -0.28 -14.62
CA TYR A 47 -1.34 -0.08 -13.19
C TYR A 47 -0.99 1.36 -12.82
N GLY A 48 -1.06 1.68 -11.53
CA GLY A 48 -0.73 3.01 -11.02
C GLY A 48 -1.94 3.71 -10.43
N GLU A 49 -1.77 5.01 -10.21
CA GLU A 49 -2.77 5.82 -9.53
C GLU A 49 -3.71 6.50 -10.54
N VAL A 50 -5.02 6.48 -10.26
CA VAL A 50 -6.05 7.11 -11.10
C VAL A 50 -6.98 7.99 -10.26
N PRO A 51 -7.49 9.11 -10.81
CA PRO A 51 -8.46 9.94 -10.11
C PRO A 51 -9.78 9.22 -9.83
N PHE A 52 -10.38 9.49 -8.66
CA PHE A 52 -11.67 8.94 -8.26
C PHE A 52 -12.78 9.11 -9.30
N LYS A 53 -12.81 10.23 -10.03
CA LYS A 53 -13.83 10.51 -11.06
C LYS A 53 -13.86 9.46 -12.18
N LYS A 54 -12.72 8.81 -12.49
CA LYS A 54 -12.66 7.75 -13.50
C LYS A 54 -13.31 6.45 -13.03
N VAL A 55 -13.41 6.24 -11.72
CA VAL A 55 -13.99 5.05 -11.09
C VAL A 55 -15.51 5.06 -11.21
N LEU A 56 -16.12 6.21 -10.91
CA LEU A 56 -17.57 6.43 -10.98
C LEU A 56 -18.17 6.23 -12.38
N ALA A 57 -17.38 6.39 -13.43
CA ALA A 57 -17.85 6.27 -14.80
C ALA A 57 -18.02 4.81 -15.27
N GLY A 58 -17.52 3.82 -14.51
CA GLY A 58 -17.54 2.42 -14.91
C GLY A 58 -18.50 1.56 -14.10
N THR A 59 -19.16 0.60 -14.74
CA THR A 59 -19.96 -0.42 -14.05
C THR A 59 -19.04 -1.39 -13.29
N CYS A 60 -19.10 -1.36 -11.97
CA CYS A 60 -18.38 -2.28 -11.10
C CYS A 60 -19.25 -3.48 -10.74
N THR A 61 -18.67 -4.67 -10.75
CA THR A 61 -19.29 -5.91 -10.27
C THR A 61 -19.32 -5.91 -8.75
N GLU A 62 -20.49 -6.20 -8.17
CA GLU A 62 -20.62 -6.31 -6.73
C GLU A 62 -19.92 -7.55 -6.20
N ALA A 63 -19.43 -7.48 -4.95
CA ALA A 63 -18.83 -8.64 -4.30
C ALA A 63 -19.82 -9.82 -4.13
N GLY A 64 -21.13 -9.55 -4.10
CA GLY A 64 -22.17 -10.57 -4.00
C GLY A 64 -22.27 -11.45 -5.25
N ASP A 65 -22.03 -10.87 -6.42
CA ASP A 65 -22.11 -11.56 -7.71
C ASP A 65 -20.86 -12.39 -8.03
N LEU A 66 -19.83 -12.26 -7.21
CA LEU A 66 -18.60 -13.04 -7.31
C LEU A 66 -18.78 -14.39 -6.61
N GLY A 67 -19.41 -15.33 -7.31
CA GLY A 67 -19.52 -16.74 -6.93
C GLY A 67 -18.96 -17.67 -8.01
N GLU A 68 -19.13 -18.97 -7.82
CA GLU A 68 -18.64 -19.99 -8.78
C GLU A 68 -19.22 -19.79 -10.18
N ALA A 69 -20.48 -19.38 -10.28
CA ALA A 69 -21.14 -19.07 -11.55
C ALA A 69 -20.48 -17.91 -12.33
N ALA A 70 -19.67 -17.08 -11.66
CA ALA A 70 -18.92 -16.00 -12.29
C ALA A 70 -17.56 -16.45 -12.82
N ALA A 71 -17.11 -17.69 -12.55
CA ALA A 71 -15.84 -18.21 -13.03
C ALA A 71 -15.72 -18.08 -14.57
N GLY A 72 -14.56 -17.62 -15.04
CA GLY A 72 -14.29 -17.32 -16.45
C GLY A 72 -14.80 -15.96 -16.93
N ARG A 73 -15.64 -15.24 -16.15
CA ARG A 73 -16.14 -13.92 -16.54
C ARG A 73 -15.09 -12.84 -16.27
N SER A 74 -15.00 -11.87 -17.18
CA SER A 74 -14.22 -10.65 -16.96
C SER A 74 -15.04 -9.69 -16.11
N VAL A 75 -14.45 -9.18 -15.02
CA VAL A 75 -15.11 -8.32 -14.03
C VAL A 75 -14.28 -7.07 -13.76
N VAL A 76 -14.97 -6.00 -13.36
CA VAL A 76 -14.36 -4.80 -12.77
C VAL A 76 -14.77 -4.78 -11.32
N PHE A 77 -13.83 -4.97 -10.41
CA PHE A 77 -14.10 -5.05 -8.99
C PHE A 77 -13.48 -3.88 -8.26
N TYR A 78 -14.25 -3.27 -7.37
CA TYR A 78 -13.83 -2.17 -6.52
C TYR A 78 -13.75 -2.62 -5.07
N GLY A 79 -12.70 -2.21 -4.37
CA GLY A 79 -12.60 -2.52 -2.94
C GLY A 79 -11.42 -1.87 -2.24
N THR A 80 -11.41 -2.05 -0.93
CA THR A 80 -10.37 -1.52 -0.05
C THR A 80 -9.34 -2.61 0.26
N VAL A 81 -8.05 -2.28 0.16
CA VAL A 81 -6.96 -3.20 0.47
C VAL A 81 -6.99 -3.57 1.96
N LEU A 82 -7.34 -4.83 2.23
CA LEU A 82 -7.34 -5.39 3.58
C LEU A 82 -5.95 -5.93 3.95
N ALA A 83 -5.35 -6.70 3.04
CA ALA A 83 -4.03 -7.30 3.24
C ALA A 83 -3.32 -7.50 1.90
N ILE A 84 -2.00 -7.52 1.93
CA ILE A 84 -1.14 -7.83 0.79
C ILE A 84 -0.20 -8.94 1.21
N ARG A 85 -0.09 -9.96 0.36
CA ARG A 85 0.75 -11.14 0.56
C ARG A 85 1.64 -11.31 -0.67
N PRO A 86 2.90 -10.86 -0.61
CA PRO A 86 3.89 -11.20 -1.62
C PRO A 86 4.11 -12.72 -1.58
N VAL A 87 4.02 -13.39 -2.74
CA VAL A 87 4.26 -14.84 -2.82
C VAL A 87 5.60 -15.14 -3.47
N SER A 88 5.94 -14.40 -4.54
CA SER A 88 7.24 -14.47 -5.20
C SER A 88 7.55 -13.12 -5.86
N ARG A 89 8.72 -13.01 -6.50
CA ARG A 89 9.06 -11.83 -7.31
C ARG A 89 8.06 -11.58 -8.45
N MET A 90 7.40 -12.64 -8.92
CA MET A 90 6.47 -12.61 -10.05
C MET A 90 5.01 -12.70 -9.62
N MET A 91 4.72 -12.84 -8.33
CA MET A 91 3.36 -13.06 -7.86
C MET A 91 3.08 -12.40 -6.51
N ALA A 92 1.94 -11.73 -6.41
CA ALA A 92 1.41 -11.20 -5.16
C ALA A 92 -0.10 -11.42 -5.09
N VAL A 93 -0.61 -11.64 -3.88
CA VAL A 93 -2.05 -11.72 -3.61
C VAL A 93 -2.46 -10.48 -2.81
N VAL A 94 -3.43 -9.75 -3.33
CA VAL A 94 -4.06 -8.61 -2.66
C VAL A 94 -5.45 -9.04 -2.20
N VAL A 95 -5.73 -8.96 -0.91
CA VAL A 95 -7.06 -9.23 -0.36
C VAL A 95 -7.81 -7.91 -0.29
N LEU A 96 -8.93 -7.84 -1.00
CA LEU A 96 -9.79 -6.67 -1.04
C LEU A 96 -11.04 -6.92 -0.20
N ARG A 97 -11.49 -5.86 0.48
CA ARG A 97 -12.74 -5.83 1.24
C ARG A 97 -13.73 -4.92 0.53
N HIS A 98 -14.91 -5.46 0.28
CA HIS A 98 -16.09 -4.74 -0.20
C HIS A 98 -17.26 -5.20 0.67
N TYR A 99 -17.63 -4.37 1.64
CA TYR A 99 -18.45 -4.77 2.80
C TYR A 99 -19.73 -5.53 2.40
N PRO A 100 -20.09 -6.63 3.09
CA PRO A 100 -19.37 -7.31 4.18
C PRO A 100 -18.37 -8.39 3.70
N ARG A 101 -18.06 -8.44 2.41
CA ARG A 101 -17.32 -9.54 1.78
C ARG A 101 -15.86 -9.20 1.53
N THR A 102 -15.03 -10.22 1.44
CA THR A 102 -13.64 -10.14 1.00
C THR A 102 -13.41 -11.04 -0.20
N VAL A 103 -12.50 -10.61 -1.07
CA VAL A 103 -12.13 -11.28 -2.32
C VAL A 103 -10.61 -11.26 -2.48
N ARG A 104 -10.02 -12.38 -2.89
CA ARG A 104 -8.59 -12.43 -3.24
C ARG A 104 -8.38 -12.03 -4.69
N CYS A 105 -7.41 -11.15 -4.90
CA CYS A 105 -6.97 -10.73 -6.22
C CYS A 105 -5.52 -11.21 -6.42
N VAL A 106 -5.30 -12.06 -7.41
CA VAL A 106 -3.99 -12.63 -7.73
C VAL A 106 -3.36 -11.83 -8.86
N VAL A 107 -2.21 -11.24 -8.59
CA VAL A 107 -1.40 -10.52 -9.57
C VAL A 107 -0.18 -11.38 -9.90
N ALA A 108 -0.14 -11.96 -11.09
CA ALA A 108 0.93 -12.84 -11.52
C ALA A 108 1.52 -12.36 -12.88
N ALA A 109 2.81 -12.02 -12.87
CA ALA A 109 3.51 -11.59 -14.08
C ALA A 109 3.52 -12.72 -15.13
N GLY A 110 3.13 -12.38 -16.36
CA GLY A 110 2.99 -13.34 -17.47
C GLY A 110 1.69 -14.16 -17.47
N ALA A 111 0.79 -13.99 -16.49
CA ALA A 111 -0.51 -14.68 -16.50
C ALA A 111 -1.45 -14.16 -17.59
N PHE A 112 -1.36 -12.87 -17.91
CA PHE A 112 -1.99 -12.25 -19.07
C PHE A 112 -1.00 -11.32 -19.77
N GLU A 113 -1.31 -11.01 -21.03
CA GLU A 113 -0.57 -9.99 -21.77
C GLU A 113 -0.58 -8.66 -21.01
N GLY A 114 0.59 -8.06 -20.86
CA GLY A 114 0.75 -6.77 -20.21
C GLY A 114 0.82 -6.77 -18.68
N ILE A 115 0.96 -7.94 -18.04
CA ILE A 115 1.27 -8.03 -16.60
C ILE A 115 2.76 -8.27 -16.42
N THR A 116 3.47 -7.23 -16.01
CA THR A 116 4.92 -7.26 -15.80
C THR A 116 5.28 -7.42 -14.32
N THR A 117 6.54 -7.75 -14.04
CA THR A 117 7.05 -7.75 -12.65
C THR A 117 6.99 -6.37 -11.99
N ARG A 118 6.89 -5.29 -12.78
CA ARG A 118 6.69 -3.93 -12.25
C ARG A 118 5.28 -3.76 -11.69
N MET A 119 4.26 -4.31 -12.35
CA MET A 119 2.89 -4.34 -11.83
C MET A 119 2.80 -5.13 -10.52
N VAL A 120 3.48 -6.28 -10.43
CA VAL A 120 3.55 -7.06 -9.18
C VAL A 120 4.21 -6.23 -8.06
N ARG A 121 5.32 -5.54 -8.36
CA ARG A 121 5.97 -4.63 -7.40
C ARG A 121 5.02 -3.51 -6.96
N PHE A 122 4.31 -2.88 -7.89
CA PHE A 122 3.30 -1.88 -7.57
C PHE A 122 2.23 -2.44 -6.60
N ALA A 123 1.70 -3.63 -6.88
CA ALA A 123 0.74 -4.28 -5.99
C ALA A 123 1.29 -4.50 -4.57
N THR A 124 2.58 -4.85 -4.44
CA THR A 124 3.23 -5.02 -3.13
C THR A 124 3.48 -3.72 -2.38
N THR A 125 3.51 -2.58 -3.08
CA THR A 125 3.74 -1.25 -2.47
C THR A 125 2.46 -0.57 -2.01
N LEU A 126 1.29 -1.13 -2.32
CA LEU A 126 0.01 -0.58 -1.87
C LEU A 126 -0.05 -0.56 -0.33
N ALA A 127 -0.66 0.49 0.23
CA ALA A 127 -0.90 0.56 1.66
C ALA A 127 -2.22 -0.15 2.00
N ARG A 128 -2.33 -0.68 3.23
CA ARG A 128 -3.63 -1.10 3.78
C ARG A 128 -4.59 0.09 3.76
N ARG A 129 -5.88 -0.19 3.60
CA ARG A 129 -6.96 0.81 3.48
C ARG A 129 -6.92 1.67 2.21
N THR A 130 -5.96 1.45 1.30
CA THR A 130 -6.00 2.04 -0.05
C THR A 130 -7.19 1.49 -0.81
N ILE A 131 -7.90 2.35 -1.54
CA ILE A 131 -8.93 1.90 -2.46
C ILE A 131 -8.32 1.61 -3.81
N VAL A 132 -8.74 0.48 -4.38
CA VAL A 132 -8.26 0.02 -5.67
C VAL A 132 -9.40 -0.45 -6.54
N ILE A 133 -9.17 -0.35 -7.85
CA ILE A 133 -9.99 -0.97 -8.88
C ILE A 133 -9.17 -2.08 -9.51
N VAL A 134 -9.82 -3.21 -9.68
CA VAL A 134 -9.25 -4.41 -10.27
C VAL A 134 -10.07 -4.77 -11.51
N HIS A 135 -9.43 -4.83 -12.66
CA HIS A 135 -9.99 -5.53 -13.80
C HIS A 135 -9.37 -6.91 -13.85
N GLY A 136 -10.16 -7.96 -14.01
CA GLY A 136 -9.63 -9.31 -14.04
C GLY A 136 -10.64 -10.34 -14.50
N VAL A 137 -10.24 -11.61 -14.42
CA VAL A 137 -11.10 -12.76 -14.72
C VAL A 137 -11.30 -13.55 -13.44
N VAL A 138 -12.54 -13.89 -13.12
CA VAL A 138 -12.83 -14.72 -11.94
C VAL A 138 -12.35 -16.15 -12.19
N SER A 139 -11.64 -16.74 -11.23
CA SER A 139 -11.25 -18.15 -11.26
C SER A 139 -11.58 -18.83 -9.94
N LEU A 140 -11.73 -20.15 -10.00
CA LEU A 140 -11.82 -20.97 -8.80
C LEU A 140 -10.41 -21.23 -8.27
N PRO A 141 -10.18 -21.07 -6.96
CA PRO A 141 -8.90 -21.43 -6.37
C PRO A 141 -8.73 -22.96 -6.38
N GLN A 142 -7.48 -23.44 -6.50
CA GLN A 142 -7.19 -24.88 -6.49
C GLN A 142 -7.60 -25.55 -5.17
N CYS A 143 -7.51 -24.82 -4.06
CA CYS A 143 -7.97 -25.26 -2.75
C CYS A 143 -8.86 -24.16 -2.13
N PRO A 144 -9.87 -24.53 -1.31
CA PRO A 144 -10.69 -23.56 -0.57
C PRO A 144 -9.81 -22.64 0.28
N THR A 145 -10.20 -21.38 0.39
CA THR A 145 -9.34 -20.35 1.00
C THR A 145 -10.00 -19.79 2.24
N ASN A 146 -9.31 -19.86 3.39
CA ASN A 146 -9.77 -19.28 4.66
C ASN A 146 -9.48 -17.78 4.79
N SER A 147 -8.76 -17.19 3.83
CA SER A 147 -8.34 -15.79 3.88
C SER A 147 -9.36 -14.81 3.30
N SER A 148 -10.47 -15.34 2.77
CA SER A 148 -11.49 -14.58 2.05
C SER A 148 -12.86 -15.18 2.29
N THR A 149 -13.90 -14.35 2.40
CA THR A 149 -15.28 -14.86 2.52
C THR A 149 -15.75 -15.48 1.22
N GLN A 150 -15.34 -14.91 0.08
CA GLN A 150 -15.61 -15.50 -1.22
C GLN A 150 -14.64 -16.63 -1.54
N GLN A 151 -15.19 -17.77 -1.98
CA GLN A 151 -14.44 -18.95 -2.42
C GLN A 151 -14.04 -18.86 -3.91
N VAL A 152 -13.86 -17.64 -4.41
CA VAL A 152 -13.34 -17.35 -5.74
C VAL A 152 -12.18 -16.37 -5.64
N GLU A 153 -11.36 -16.31 -6.68
CA GLU A 153 -10.30 -15.32 -6.81
C GLU A 153 -10.42 -14.57 -8.14
N ILE A 154 -9.86 -13.37 -8.19
CA ILE A 154 -9.77 -12.58 -9.42
C ILE A 154 -8.34 -12.64 -9.92
N GLN A 155 -8.14 -13.21 -11.11
CA GLN A 155 -6.89 -13.13 -11.85
C GLN A 155 -6.79 -11.74 -12.46
N VAL A 156 -5.94 -10.90 -11.88
CA VAL A 156 -5.88 -9.47 -12.16
C VAL A 156 -5.25 -9.22 -13.53
N LYS A 157 -5.92 -8.43 -14.37
CA LYS A 157 -5.43 -7.88 -15.66
C LYS A 157 -4.98 -6.42 -15.55
N LYS A 158 -5.69 -5.62 -14.74
CA LYS A 158 -5.33 -4.22 -14.45
C LYS A 158 -5.57 -3.93 -12.97
N LEU A 159 -4.72 -3.11 -12.37
CA LEU A 159 -4.76 -2.76 -10.95
C LEU A 159 -4.46 -1.28 -10.75
N HIS A 160 -5.47 -0.50 -10.41
CA HIS A 160 -5.32 0.93 -10.20
C HIS A 160 -5.62 1.30 -8.75
N SER A 161 -4.75 2.11 -8.14
CA SER A 161 -5.06 2.76 -6.86
C SER A 161 -5.80 4.06 -7.11
N VAL A 162 -6.74 4.38 -6.22
CA VAL A 162 -7.63 5.53 -6.39
C VAL A 162 -7.11 6.72 -5.59
N SER A 163 -6.93 7.85 -6.27
CA SER A 163 -6.60 9.13 -5.65
C SER A 163 -7.84 9.99 -5.43
N PHE A 164 -7.88 10.64 -4.27
CA PHE A 164 -8.97 11.53 -3.86
C PHE A 164 -8.63 13.01 -4.10
N SER A 165 -7.53 13.29 -4.78
CA SER A 165 -6.99 14.64 -4.95
C SER A 165 -7.93 15.61 -5.69
N ASP A 166 -8.84 15.09 -6.51
CA ASP A 166 -9.78 15.88 -7.32
C ASP A 166 -11.17 16.03 -6.71
N LEU A 167 -11.40 15.49 -5.50
CA LEU A 167 -12.64 15.69 -4.76
C LEU A 167 -12.57 17.05 -4.07
N SER A 168 -13.24 18.06 -4.65
CA SER A 168 -13.52 19.31 -3.95
C SER A 168 -14.47 19.02 -2.80
N TYR A 169 -13.93 18.65 -1.65
CA TYR A 169 -14.74 18.34 -0.49
C TYR A 169 -14.94 19.64 0.32
N PRO A 170 -16.17 20.17 0.45
CA PRO A 170 -16.43 21.30 1.31
C PRO A 170 -16.56 20.81 2.75
N ILE A 171 -15.47 20.34 3.37
CA ILE A 171 -15.39 20.38 4.83
C ILE A 171 -14.67 21.67 5.19
N LYS A 172 -15.27 22.42 6.09
CA LYS A 172 -14.55 23.47 6.80
C LYS A 172 -13.36 22.82 7.50
N LEU A 173 -12.16 23.28 7.14
CA LEU A 173 -10.87 22.75 7.59
C LEU A 173 -10.75 22.73 9.14
N GLU A 174 -11.54 23.55 9.83
CA GLU A 174 -11.62 23.63 11.29
C GLU A 174 -12.15 22.34 11.98
N ASP A 175 -13.02 21.56 11.35
CA ASP A 175 -13.53 20.29 11.94
C ASP A 175 -12.64 19.08 11.64
N ALA A 176 -11.74 19.19 10.66
CA ALA A 176 -10.86 18.10 10.24
C ALA A 176 -9.53 18.03 11.02
N ALA A 177 -9.18 19.10 11.75
CA ALA A 177 -7.91 19.18 12.48
C ALA A 177 -7.86 18.33 13.76
N GLN A 178 -9.01 17.83 14.24
CA GLN A 178 -9.10 17.15 15.53
C GLN A 178 -9.18 15.61 15.45
N ASN A 179 -9.17 14.98 14.27
CA ASN A 179 -9.18 13.51 14.18
C ASN A 179 -8.41 12.99 12.96
N ASN A 180 -7.12 12.72 13.15
CA ASN A 180 -6.30 12.03 12.15
C ASN A 180 -6.83 10.60 11.95
N GLU A 181 -6.96 10.18 10.68
CA GLU A 181 -7.44 8.87 10.19
C GLU A 181 -8.97 8.60 10.20
N GLY A 182 -9.72 8.99 11.23
CA GLY A 182 -11.16 8.66 11.35
C GLY A 182 -12.06 9.37 10.32
N SER A 183 -11.79 10.63 10.00
CA SER A 183 -12.63 11.41 9.09
C SER A 183 -12.49 10.98 7.62
N ARG A 184 -11.32 10.47 7.24
CA ARG A 184 -11.10 9.87 5.91
C ARG A 184 -11.86 8.57 5.76
N GLU A 185 -11.95 7.77 6.82
CA GLU A 185 -12.70 6.52 6.85
C GLU A 185 -14.21 6.74 6.64
N ALA A 186 -14.79 7.71 7.35
CA ALA A 186 -16.21 8.03 7.23
C ALA A 186 -16.59 8.54 5.83
N VAL A 187 -15.74 9.38 5.23
CA VAL A 187 -15.92 9.84 3.84
C VAL A 187 -15.78 8.68 2.86
N GLN A 188 -14.81 7.79 3.10
CA GLN A 188 -14.57 6.62 2.27
C GLN A 188 -15.73 5.62 2.31
N GLU A 189 -16.26 5.35 3.51
CA GLU A 189 -17.42 4.50 3.73
C GLU A 189 -18.69 5.11 3.11
N CYS A 190 -18.89 6.43 3.27
CA CYS A 190 -19.97 7.16 2.59
C CYS A 190 -19.85 7.11 1.05
N LEU A 191 -18.64 7.18 0.51
CA LEU A 191 -18.42 7.18 -0.93
C LEU A 191 -18.67 5.79 -1.54
N VAL A 192 -18.31 4.73 -0.81
CA VAL A 192 -18.66 3.34 -1.18
C VAL A 192 -20.19 3.14 -1.13
N CYS A 193 -20.88 3.72 -0.15
CA CYS A 193 -22.34 3.68 -0.07
C CYS A 193 -23.03 4.50 -1.17
N ARG A 194 -22.50 5.68 -1.56
CA ARG A 194 -23.10 6.55 -2.60
C ARG A 194 -22.93 6.08 -4.04
N ILE A 195 -22.05 5.10 -4.32
CA ILE A 195 -22.02 4.46 -5.65
C ILE A 195 -23.32 3.69 -5.94
N ARG A 196 -24.19 3.50 -4.93
CA ARG A 196 -25.45 2.74 -5.00
C ARG A 196 -26.73 3.58 -5.25
N ASP A 197 -26.64 4.91 -5.41
CA ASP A 197 -27.78 5.78 -5.75
C ASP A 197 -27.61 6.46 -7.12
#